data_AF-A0A925PAX6-F1
#
_entry.id   AF-A0A925PAX6-F1
#
_cell.length_a   1.000
_cell.length_b   1.000
_cell.length_c   1.000
_cell.angle_alpha   90.00
_cell.angle_beta   90.00
_cell.angle_gamma   90.00
#
_symmetry.space_group_name_H-M   'P 1'
#
loop_
_entity.id
_entity.type
_entity.pdbx_description
1 polymer ?
#
loop_
_entity_poly.entity_id
_entity_poly.type
_entity_poly.pdbx_seq_one_letter_code
_entity_poly.pdbx_strand_id
1 'polypeptide(L)'
;MAYPAPSFISNFNVITKALIFAAILALGYAVAVGFFAAAVPRVGPTQHQANIIRIERVWHADHAPDALLAGTSLAARLPASVLDPEMESIAQSATGPMTALLLTAQMEKLPKLVYVEVNMLHQGVDEEALEYFTRQPMASLREIIPVLRQSEQPVNLLLSALVAKRPESETKFDAEKLKFGLQYLFVQNQSVLSQDKIESKVGELRRVLLDLRVRGAEVVLVEFPFSPEVRGAPRYQQSFAVLNAVFPSAEWAWVRSPDGIDWQMTDGLHLTTPSAVDFARLLKLDLRRRLN
;
A
#
# COMPACT_ATOMS: atom_id res chain seq x y z
N MET A 1 -45.53 19.97 46.91
CA MET A 1 -45.34 19.13 45.69
C MET A 1 -43.92 18.61 45.71
N ALA A 2 -43.72 17.33 46.01
CA ALA A 2 -42.41 16.68 45.94
C ALA A 2 -42.28 16.00 44.59
N TYR A 3 -41.24 16.35 43.82
CA TYR A 3 -40.91 15.63 42.58
C TYR A 3 -40.40 14.23 42.93
N PRO A 4 -40.92 13.15 42.32
CA PRO A 4 -40.38 11.82 42.55
C PRO A 4 -38.94 11.76 42.03
N ALA A 5 -38.03 11.25 42.87
CA ALA A 5 -36.64 11.03 42.48
C ALA A 5 -36.59 10.09 41.26
N PRO A 6 -35.80 10.40 40.21
CA PRO A 6 -35.69 9.55 39.04
C PRO A 6 -35.18 8.16 39.44
N SER A 7 -35.92 7.13 39.06
CA SER A 7 -35.67 5.73 39.41
C SER A 7 -34.48 5.17 38.63
N PHE A 8 -33.27 5.42 39.13
CA PHE A 8 -31.99 4.97 38.56
C PHE A 8 -31.90 3.44 38.35
N ILE A 9 -32.70 2.65 39.08
CA ILE A 9 -32.67 1.17 39.08
C ILE A 9 -33.36 0.56 37.83
N SER A 10 -34.30 1.26 37.19
CA SER A 10 -35.03 0.76 36.01
C SER A 10 -34.13 0.60 34.77
N ASN A 11 -33.14 1.47 34.65
CA ASN A 11 -32.28 1.54 33.46
C ASN A 11 -31.21 0.44 33.45
N PHE A 12 -30.83 -0.13 34.60
CA PHE A 12 -29.77 -1.13 34.68
C PHE A 12 -30.14 -2.43 33.94
N ASN A 13 -31.39 -2.87 34.04
CA ASN A 13 -31.88 -4.05 33.32
C ASN A 13 -31.94 -3.83 31.80
N VAL A 14 -32.28 -2.62 31.36
CA VAL A 14 -32.30 -2.28 29.93
C VAL A 14 -30.89 -2.22 29.37
N ILE A 15 -29.96 -1.57 30.07
CA ILE A 15 -28.55 -1.49 29.70
C ILE A 15 -27.94 -2.90 29.63
N THR A 16 -28.18 -3.73 30.65
CA THR A 16 -27.65 -5.11 30.68
C THR A 16 -28.19 -5.94 29.51
N LYS A 17 -29.50 -5.87 29.22
CA LYS A 17 -30.09 -6.57 28.08
C LYS A 17 -29.52 -6.08 26.75
N ALA A 18 -29.32 -4.77 26.59
CA ALA A 18 -28.73 -4.19 25.39
C ALA A 18 -27.27 -4.65 25.20
N LEU A 19 -26.47 -4.70 26.27
CA LEU A 19 -25.09 -5.19 26.22
C LEU A 19 -25.02 -6.68 25.87
N ILE A 20 -25.87 -7.51 26.49
CA ILE A 20 -25.94 -8.95 26.15
C ILE A 20 -26.33 -9.13 24.69
N PHE A 21 -27.34 -8.39 24.23
CA PHE A 21 -27.78 -8.45 22.83
C PHE A 21 -26.67 -8.01 21.86
N ALA A 22 -25.97 -6.92 22.16
CA ALA A 22 -24.83 -6.46 21.38
C ALA A 22 -23.70 -7.49 21.36
N ALA A 23 -23.40 -8.15 22.49
CA ALA A 23 -22.41 -9.21 22.57
C ALA A 23 -22.80 -10.44 21.73
N ILE A 24 -24.07 -10.84 21.76
CA ILE A 24 -24.60 -11.94 20.92
C ILE A 24 -24.46 -11.58 19.44
N LEU A 25 -24.82 -10.35 19.04
CA LEU A 25 -24.66 -9.90 17.66
C LEU A 25 -23.19 -9.85 17.23
N ALA A 26 -22.30 -9.33 18.08
CA ALA A 26 -20.86 -9.29 17.81
C ALA A 26 -20.26 -10.69 17.68
N LEU A 27 -20.67 -11.63 18.54
CA LEU A 27 -20.23 -13.02 18.47
C LEU A 27 -20.77 -13.71 17.21
N GLY A 28 -22.05 -13.54 16.90
CA GLY A 28 -22.66 -14.05 15.68
C GLY A 28 -21.98 -13.52 14.42
N TYR A 29 -21.59 -12.23 14.44
CA TYR A 29 -20.84 -11.63 13.35
C TYR A 29 -19.41 -12.16 13.24
N ALA A 30 -18.68 -12.31 14.35
CA ALA A 30 -17.34 -12.88 14.36
C ALA A 30 -17.33 -14.32 13.81
N VAL A 31 -18.34 -15.12 14.17
CA VAL A 31 -18.54 -16.46 13.61
C VAL A 31 -18.80 -16.39 12.10
N ALA A 32 -19.68 -15.48 11.64
CA ALA A 32 -19.95 -15.30 10.22
C ALA A 32 -18.69 -14.89 9.44
N VAL A 33 -17.90 -13.94 9.96
CA VAL A 33 -16.60 -13.52 9.38
C VAL A 33 -15.68 -14.73 9.17
N GLY A 34 -15.57 -15.63 10.15
CA GLY A 34 -14.78 -16.85 10.03
C GLY A 34 -15.18 -17.73 8.84
N PHE A 35 -16.48 -17.81 8.51
CA PHE A 35 -16.95 -18.54 7.32
C PHE A 35 -16.75 -17.76 6.01
N PHE A 36 -16.82 -16.43 6.02
CA PHE A 36 -16.65 -15.59 4.83
C PHE A 36 -15.20 -15.25 4.50
N ALA A 37 -14.26 -15.43 5.43
CA ALA A 37 -12.83 -15.12 5.28
C ALA A 37 -12.18 -15.81 4.07
N ALA A 38 -12.58 -17.05 3.77
CA ALA A 38 -11.95 -17.84 2.72
C ALA A 38 -12.53 -17.60 1.30
N ALA A 39 -13.70 -16.96 1.17
CA ALA A 39 -14.50 -17.07 -0.07
C ALA A 39 -14.54 -15.80 -0.94
N VAL A 40 -14.18 -14.62 -0.40
CA VAL A 40 -14.43 -13.35 -1.11
C VAL A 40 -13.25 -12.38 -0.97
N PRO A 41 -12.71 -11.85 -2.09
CA PRO A 41 -11.67 -10.82 -2.07
C PRO A 41 -12.13 -9.60 -1.27
N ARG A 42 -11.30 -9.10 -0.36
CA ARG A 42 -11.65 -7.97 0.50
C ARG A 42 -11.41 -6.64 -0.24
N VAL A 43 -12.46 -5.83 -0.37
CA VAL A 43 -12.40 -4.50 -1.01
C VAL A 43 -12.76 -3.40 -0.03
N GLY A 44 -12.07 -2.27 -0.13
CA GLY A 44 -12.37 -1.05 0.63
C GLY A 44 -13.25 -0.09 -0.20
N PRO A 45 -14.28 0.54 0.38
CA PRO A 45 -15.11 1.53 -0.31
C PRO A 45 -14.34 2.80 -0.64
N THR A 46 -13.35 3.13 0.18
CA THR A 46 -12.44 4.25 -0.05
C THR A 46 -11.04 3.77 -0.37
N GLN A 47 -10.26 4.64 -1.00
CA GLN A 47 -8.85 4.38 -1.31
C GLN A 47 -8.01 4.14 -0.06
N HIS A 48 -8.24 4.93 1.01
CA HIS A 48 -7.57 4.72 2.29
C HIS A 48 -7.92 3.33 2.86
N GLN A 49 -9.19 2.94 2.88
CA GLN A 49 -9.58 1.59 3.33
C GLN A 49 -8.95 0.48 2.47
N ALA A 50 -8.89 0.65 1.16
CA ALA A 50 -8.23 -0.31 0.27
C ALA A 50 -6.72 -0.43 0.57
N ASN A 51 -6.04 0.68 0.88
CA ASN A 51 -4.64 0.68 1.29
C ASN A 51 -4.45 -0.08 2.63
N ILE A 52 -5.28 0.19 3.64
CA ILE A 52 -5.23 -0.52 4.93
C ILE A 52 -5.46 -2.02 4.74
N ILE A 53 -6.51 -2.42 4.01
CA ILE A 53 -6.82 -3.83 3.76
C ILE A 53 -5.65 -4.54 3.07
N ARG A 54 -4.97 -3.85 2.14
CA ARG A 54 -3.81 -4.42 1.44
C ARG A 54 -2.65 -4.70 2.39
N ILE A 55 -2.40 -3.82 3.35
CA ILE A 55 -1.36 -3.98 4.37
C ILE A 55 -1.76 -5.08 5.37
N GLU A 56 -3.02 -5.12 5.80
CA GLU A 56 -3.54 -6.15 6.73
C GLU A 56 -3.27 -7.57 6.23
N ARG A 57 -3.34 -7.81 4.91
CA ARG A 57 -3.05 -9.13 4.31
C ARG A 57 -1.66 -9.64 4.62
N VAL A 58 -0.66 -8.75 4.70
CA VAL A 58 0.73 -9.11 5.00
C VAL A 58 0.99 -8.99 6.50
N TRP A 59 0.49 -7.94 7.14
CA TRP A 59 0.72 -7.66 8.55
C TRP A 59 0.19 -8.76 9.47
N HIS A 60 -0.96 -9.35 9.12
CA HIS A 60 -1.60 -10.42 9.89
C HIS A 60 -1.42 -11.82 9.27
N ALA A 61 -0.50 -11.99 8.32
CA ALA A 61 -0.20 -13.29 7.75
C ALA A 61 0.57 -14.16 8.76
N ASP A 62 0.30 -15.47 8.76
CA ASP A 62 1.02 -16.42 9.63
C ASP A 62 2.53 -16.46 9.32
N HIS A 63 2.89 -16.18 8.06
CA HIS A 63 4.25 -16.18 7.56
C HIS A 63 4.50 -14.89 6.75
N ALA A 64 5.71 -14.34 6.85
CA ALA A 64 6.11 -13.26 5.96
C ALA A 64 6.21 -13.81 4.52
N PRO A 65 5.82 -13.03 3.49
CA PRO A 65 6.04 -13.41 2.11
C PRO A 65 7.55 -13.45 1.81
N ASP A 66 7.97 -14.24 0.83
CA ASP A 66 9.38 -14.27 0.43
C ASP A 66 9.81 -12.92 -0.15
N ALA A 67 8.92 -12.25 -0.88
CA ALA A 67 9.15 -10.91 -1.39
C ALA A 67 7.97 -9.95 -1.11
N LEU A 68 8.31 -8.68 -0.87
CA LEU A 68 7.34 -7.62 -0.62
C LEU A 68 7.61 -6.42 -1.53
N LEU A 69 6.60 -5.96 -2.26
CA LEU A 69 6.63 -4.72 -3.04
C LEU A 69 6.00 -3.58 -2.26
N ALA A 70 6.84 -2.67 -1.75
CA ALA A 70 6.45 -1.43 -1.12
C ALA A 70 6.49 -0.29 -2.14
N GLY A 71 5.34 0.33 -2.42
CA GLY A 71 5.25 1.37 -3.44
C GLY A 71 4.00 2.25 -3.34
N THR A 72 3.69 2.94 -4.43
CA THR A 72 2.58 3.90 -4.51
C THR A 72 1.46 3.41 -5.44
N SER A 73 0.67 4.33 -6.01
CA SER A 73 -0.31 4.01 -7.05
C SER A 73 0.31 3.37 -8.30
N LEU A 74 1.61 3.51 -8.53
CA LEU A 74 2.32 2.86 -9.66
C LEU A 74 2.37 1.35 -9.44
N ALA A 75 2.96 0.92 -8.32
CA ALA A 75 2.99 -0.49 -7.93
C ALA A 75 1.59 -1.07 -7.65
N ALA A 76 0.64 -0.25 -7.19
CA ALA A 76 -0.74 -0.66 -6.95
C ALA A 76 -1.51 -1.07 -8.22
N ARG A 77 -1.06 -0.64 -9.41
CA ARG A 77 -1.65 -0.96 -10.71
C ARG A 77 -1.06 -2.20 -11.37
N LEU A 78 -0.02 -2.78 -10.78
CA LEU A 78 0.51 -4.04 -11.29
C LEU A 78 -0.53 -5.16 -11.08
N PRO A 79 -0.86 -5.93 -12.12
CA PRO A 79 -1.85 -6.99 -12.00
C PRO A 79 -1.30 -8.11 -11.11
N ALA A 80 -1.98 -8.36 -10.00
CA ALA A 80 -1.59 -9.39 -9.03
C ALA A 80 -1.50 -10.79 -9.65
N SER A 81 -2.31 -11.07 -10.68
CA SER A 81 -2.28 -12.33 -11.44
C SER A 81 -0.99 -12.56 -12.23
N VAL A 82 -0.21 -11.50 -12.48
CA VAL A 82 1.05 -11.57 -13.24
C VAL A 82 2.27 -11.57 -12.33
N LEU A 83 2.18 -10.91 -11.18
CA LEU A 83 3.22 -10.96 -10.14
C LEU A 83 3.53 -12.42 -9.76
N ASP A 84 4.73 -12.64 -9.22
CA ASP A 84 5.07 -13.96 -8.72
C ASP A 84 4.23 -14.25 -7.45
N PRO A 85 3.68 -15.47 -7.27
CA PRO A 85 2.92 -15.81 -6.06
C PRO A 85 3.68 -15.62 -4.75
N GLU A 86 5.02 -15.62 -4.79
CA GLU A 86 5.90 -15.37 -3.66
C GLU A 86 6.07 -13.86 -3.34
N MET A 87 5.55 -12.98 -4.19
CA MET A 87 5.58 -11.53 -4.03
C MET A 87 4.22 -10.97 -3.64
N GLU A 88 4.12 -10.40 -2.45
CA GLU A 88 2.97 -9.59 -2.05
C GLU A 88 3.23 -8.11 -2.28
N SER A 89 2.18 -7.34 -2.61
CA SER A 89 2.27 -5.89 -2.76
C SER A 89 1.49 -5.20 -1.64
N ILE A 90 2.17 -4.30 -0.93
CA ILE A 90 1.59 -3.36 0.04
C ILE A 90 1.62 -1.92 -0.48
N ALA A 91 1.68 -1.77 -1.80
CA ALA A 91 1.69 -0.48 -2.45
C ALA A 91 0.44 0.33 -2.09
N GLN A 92 0.58 1.64 -1.93
CA GLN A 92 -0.51 2.49 -1.46
C GLN A 92 -0.88 3.54 -2.50
N SER A 93 -2.15 3.58 -2.89
CA SER A 93 -2.60 4.58 -3.84
C SER A 93 -2.59 5.97 -3.20
N ALA A 94 -2.06 6.97 -3.93
CA ALA A 94 -1.93 8.39 -3.57
C ALA A 94 -1.18 8.73 -2.27
N THR A 95 -0.41 7.79 -1.73
CA THR A 95 0.52 8.04 -0.63
C THR A 95 1.93 7.59 -1.03
N GLY A 96 2.95 8.11 -0.34
CA GLY A 96 4.33 7.79 -0.65
C GLY A 96 4.71 6.37 -0.26
N PRO A 97 5.81 5.83 -0.81
CA PRO A 97 6.29 4.48 -0.49
C PRO A 97 6.75 4.37 0.97
N MET A 98 7.06 5.49 1.63
CA MET A 98 7.56 5.54 3.00
C MET A 98 6.59 4.91 4.02
N THR A 99 5.28 5.08 3.88
CA THR A 99 4.31 4.44 4.81
C THR A 99 4.46 2.92 4.78
N ALA A 100 4.51 2.34 3.58
CA ALA A 100 4.68 0.89 3.40
C ALA A 100 6.01 0.40 3.97
N LEU A 101 7.09 1.16 3.78
CA LEU A 101 8.41 0.83 4.31
C LEU A 101 8.50 0.93 5.83
N LEU A 102 7.94 1.98 6.42
CA LEU A 102 7.92 2.16 7.88
C LEU A 102 7.11 1.06 8.57
N LEU A 103 6.02 0.61 7.95
CA LEU A 103 5.27 -0.54 8.43
C LEU A 103 6.07 -1.84 8.25
N THR A 104 6.70 -2.06 7.10
CA THR A 104 7.57 -3.23 6.88
C THR A 104 8.67 -3.31 7.93
N ALA A 105 9.32 -2.17 8.22
CA ALA A 105 10.36 -2.07 9.25
C ALA A 105 9.83 -2.29 10.68
N GLN A 106 8.52 -2.35 10.90
CA GLN A 106 7.91 -2.67 12.19
C GLN A 106 7.32 -4.08 12.25
N MET A 107 7.27 -4.81 11.12
CA MET A 107 6.83 -6.20 11.12
C MET A 107 7.78 -7.07 11.95
N GLU A 108 7.24 -7.99 12.73
CA GLU A 108 8.04 -8.94 13.51
C GLU A 108 8.82 -9.88 12.57
N LYS A 109 8.12 -10.43 11.58
CA LYS A 109 8.69 -11.29 10.54
C LYS A 109 8.92 -10.46 9.29
N LEU A 110 10.18 -10.33 8.87
CA LEU A 110 10.52 -9.64 7.64
C LEU A 110 10.46 -10.57 6.43
N PRO A 111 10.07 -10.05 5.25
CA PRO A 111 10.29 -10.76 4.00
C PRO A 111 11.79 -10.89 3.71
N LYS A 112 12.17 -11.91 2.94
CA LYS A 112 13.57 -12.09 2.51
C LYS A 112 13.99 -10.98 1.57
N LEU A 113 13.09 -10.56 0.67
CA LEU A 113 13.32 -9.47 -0.29
C LEU A 113 12.29 -8.35 -0.12
N VAL A 114 12.75 -7.10 -0.13
CA VAL A 114 11.90 -5.91 -0.16
C VAL A 114 12.21 -5.10 -1.42
N TYR A 115 11.23 -5.05 -2.33
CA TYR A 115 11.22 -4.19 -3.50
C TYR A 115 10.64 -2.82 -3.12
N VAL A 116 11.37 -1.75 -3.40
CA VAL A 116 11.05 -0.41 -2.94
C VAL A 116 10.90 0.54 -4.11
N GLU A 117 9.68 1.01 -4.36
CA GLU A 117 9.45 2.06 -5.34
C GLU A 117 10.10 3.38 -4.91
N VAL A 118 10.89 4.00 -5.80
CA VAL A 118 11.59 5.26 -5.50
C VAL A 118 11.10 6.46 -6.32
N ASN A 119 10.08 6.29 -7.15
CA ASN A 119 9.59 7.31 -8.05
C ASN A 119 9.00 8.54 -7.34
N MET A 120 8.35 8.35 -6.20
CA MET A 120 7.50 9.37 -5.56
C MET A 120 7.90 9.67 -4.11
N LEU A 121 9.20 9.75 -3.80
CA LEU A 121 9.70 10.04 -2.43
C LEU A 121 9.26 11.40 -1.86
N HIS A 122 8.87 12.33 -2.73
CA HIS A 122 8.35 13.62 -2.30
C HIS A 122 6.99 13.52 -1.60
N GLN A 123 6.23 12.44 -1.85
CA GLN A 123 4.97 12.20 -1.16
C GLN A 123 5.19 11.96 0.34
N GLY A 124 4.15 12.26 1.13
CA GLY A 124 4.19 12.14 2.58
C GLY A 124 3.97 10.71 3.07
N VAL A 125 4.11 10.55 4.38
CA VAL A 125 3.69 9.37 5.13
C VAL A 125 2.21 9.52 5.47
N ASP A 126 1.48 8.41 5.40
CA ASP A 126 0.10 8.30 5.89
C ASP A 126 0.14 7.95 7.38
N GLU A 127 0.11 8.98 8.21
CA GLU A 127 0.17 8.85 9.67
C GLU A 127 -1.04 8.09 10.23
N GLU A 128 -2.22 8.22 9.60
CA GLU A 128 -3.42 7.49 10.01
C GLU A 128 -3.23 5.99 9.79
N ALA A 129 -2.64 5.60 8.66
CA ALA A 129 -2.26 4.21 8.42
C ALA A 129 -1.20 3.72 9.43
N LEU A 130 -0.18 4.52 9.74
CA LEU A 130 0.80 4.15 10.78
C LEU A 130 0.12 3.93 12.13
N GLU A 131 -0.71 4.87 12.58
CA GLU A 131 -1.45 4.74 13.83
C GLU A 131 -2.36 3.51 13.84
N TYR A 132 -3.01 3.20 12.71
CA TYR A 132 -3.88 2.02 12.60
C TYR A 132 -3.17 0.72 13.00
N PHE A 133 -1.94 0.52 12.53
CA PHE A 133 -1.17 -0.72 12.77
C PHE A 133 -0.35 -0.70 14.06
N THR A 134 0.00 0.48 14.57
CA THR A 134 1.01 0.59 15.64
C THR A 134 0.44 1.07 16.97
N ARG A 135 -0.73 1.73 16.98
CA ARG A 135 -1.30 2.35 18.18
C ARG A 135 -1.91 1.31 19.11
N GLN A 136 -1.29 1.19 20.29
CA GLN A 136 -1.79 0.34 21.37
C GLN A 136 -2.95 1.00 22.15
N PRO A 137 -3.90 0.23 22.70
CA PRO A 137 -4.00 -1.24 22.65
C PRO A 137 -4.72 -1.78 21.38
N MET A 138 -5.21 -0.90 20.50
CA MET A 138 -6.04 -1.33 19.36
C MET A 138 -5.30 -2.20 18.36
N ALA A 139 -4.02 -1.93 18.12
CA ALA A 139 -3.17 -2.77 17.27
C ALA A 139 -3.19 -4.24 17.74
N SER A 140 -2.93 -4.49 19.03
CA SER A 140 -2.98 -5.84 19.59
C SER A 140 -4.38 -6.45 19.61
N LEU A 141 -5.43 -5.65 19.82
CA LEU A 141 -6.80 -6.18 19.72
C LEU A 141 -7.15 -6.64 18.31
N ARG A 142 -6.71 -5.92 17.26
CA ARG A 142 -6.95 -6.33 15.86
C ARG A 142 -6.15 -7.56 15.46
N GLU A 143 -4.99 -7.74 16.08
CA GLU A 143 -4.20 -8.96 15.92
C GLU A 143 -4.96 -10.18 16.44
N ILE A 144 -5.53 -10.09 17.66
CA ILE A 144 -6.22 -11.20 18.33
C ILE A 144 -7.67 -11.39 17.84
N ILE A 145 -8.36 -10.30 17.49
CA ILE A 145 -9.79 -10.27 17.19
C ILE A 145 -9.97 -9.82 15.73
N PRO A 146 -10.03 -10.75 14.75
CA PRO A 146 -10.10 -10.42 13.33
C PRO A 146 -11.27 -9.52 12.95
N VAL A 147 -12.40 -9.61 13.65
CA VAL A 147 -13.58 -8.78 13.38
C VAL A 147 -13.35 -7.27 13.63
N LEU A 148 -12.25 -6.90 14.30
CA LEU A 148 -11.86 -5.50 14.48
C LEU A 148 -11.02 -4.93 13.33
N ARG A 149 -10.62 -5.78 12.37
CA ARG A 149 -9.83 -5.40 11.20
C ARG A 149 -10.67 -4.65 10.18
N GLN A 150 -10.04 -3.80 9.38
CA GLN A 150 -10.70 -3.04 8.33
C GLN A 150 -11.28 -3.99 7.28
N SER A 151 -10.54 -5.04 6.91
CA SER A 151 -10.98 -6.07 5.95
C SER A 151 -12.29 -6.75 6.34
N GLU A 152 -12.58 -6.80 7.64
CA GLU A 152 -13.72 -7.49 8.22
C GLU A 152 -14.83 -6.54 8.66
N GLN A 153 -14.90 -5.31 8.13
CA GLN A 153 -16.05 -4.45 8.35
C GLN A 153 -17.27 -4.92 7.52
N PRO A 154 -18.51 -4.87 8.06
CA PRO A 154 -19.68 -5.40 7.37
C PRO A 154 -19.90 -4.81 5.96
N VAL A 155 -19.67 -3.50 5.82
CA VAL A 155 -19.77 -2.80 4.53
C VAL A 155 -18.75 -3.33 3.52
N ASN A 156 -17.53 -3.62 3.96
CA ASN A 156 -16.46 -4.13 3.10
C ASN A 156 -16.80 -5.54 2.63
N LEU A 157 -17.33 -6.41 3.51
CA LEU A 157 -17.79 -7.75 3.14
C LEU A 157 -18.95 -7.72 2.14
N LEU A 158 -19.93 -6.84 2.36
CA LEU A 158 -21.07 -6.68 1.45
C LEU A 158 -20.60 -6.22 0.07
N LEU A 159 -19.75 -5.18 0.02
CA LEU A 159 -19.18 -4.68 -1.24
C LEU A 159 -18.34 -5.75 -1.94
N SER A 160 -17.53 -6.48 -1.17
CA SER A 160 -16.72 -7.60 -1.66
C SER A 160 -17.60 -8.64 -2.36
N ALA A 161 -18.72 -9.03 -1.76
CA ALA A 161 -19.65 -10.00 -2.35
C ALA A 161 -20.31 -9.48 -3.64
N LEU A 162 -20.59 -8.18 -3.73
CA LEU A 162 -21.19 -7.55 -4.92
C LEU A 162 -20.20 -7.39 -6.06
N VAL A 163 -18.91 -7.16 -5.75
CA VAL A 163 -17.87 -6.82 -6.73
C VAL A 163 -17.04 -8.04 -7.14
N ALA A 164 -17.02 -9.13 -6.36
CA ALA A 164 -16.21 -10.34 -6.63
C ALA A 164 -16.41 -10.98 -8.01
N LYS A 165 -17.50 -10.65 -8.73
CA LYS A 165 -17.79 -11.16 -10.08
C LYS A 165 -17.55 -10.15 -11.21
N ARG A 166 -17.09 -8.92 -10.90
CA ARG A 166 -16.82 -7.93 -11.93
C ARG A 166 -15.45 -8.20 -12.56
N PRO A 167 -15.35 -8.30 -13.89
CA PRO A 167 -14.06 -8.36 -14.54
C PRO A 167 -13.28 -7.08 -14.23
N GLU A 168 -11.99 -7.23 -14.00
CA GLU A 168 -11.08 -6.12 -13.81
C GLU A 168 -11.15 -5.21 -15.05
N SER A 169 -11.41 -3.91 -14.86
CA SER A 169 -11.57 -3.01 -15.99
C SER A 169 -10.21 -2.78 -16.64
N GLU A 170 -10.05 -3.18 -17.90
CA GLU A 170 -8.85 -2.84 -18.67
C GLU A 170 -8.72 -1.32 -18.80
N THR A 171 -7.60 -0.79 -18.32
CA THR A 171 -7.24 0.60 -18.57
C THR A 171 -6.63 0.71 -19.96
N LYS A 172 -7.38 1.30 -20.88
CA LYS A 172 -6.95 1.53 -22.26
C LYS A 172 -6.28 2.88 -22.41
N PHE A 173 -5.37 2.96 -23.37
CA PHE A 173 -4.76 4.21 -23.79
C PHE A 173 -5.84 5.19 -24.28
N ASP A 174 -5.72 6.43 -23.86
CA ASP A 174 -6.62 7.53 -24.22
C ASP A 174 -5.76 8.79 -24.40
N ALA A 175 -5.68 9.27 -25.65
CA ALA A 175 -4.80 10.37 -26.01
C ALA A 175 -5.19 11.69 -25.34
N GLU A 176 -6.48 11.93 -25.11
CA GLU A 176 -6.95 13.16 -24.45
C GLU A 176 -6.63 13.14 -22.96
N LYS A 177 -6.87 12.00 -22.30
CA LYS A 177 -6.49 11.82 -20.88
C LYS A 177 -4.99 11.91 -20.70
N LEU A 178 -4.21 11.33 -21.61
CA LEU A 178 -2.75 11.44 -21.57
C LEU A 178 -2.33 12.90 -21.69
N LYS A 179 -2.84 13.64 -22.68
CA LYS A 179 -2.52 15.05 -22.87
C LYS A 179 -2.85 15.89 -21.62
N PHE A 180 -4.03 15.68 -21.03
CA PHE A 180 -4.44 16.39 -19.82
C PHE A 180 -3.55 16.02 -18.61
N GLY A 181 -3.27 14.72 -18.44
CA GLY A 181 -2.38 14.20 -17.39
C GLY A 181 -0.98 14.79 -17.49
N LEU A 182 -0.38 14.77 -18.68
CA LEU A 182 0.94 15.36 -18.94
C LEU A 182 0.97 16.84 -18.63
N GLN A 183 -0.06 17.60 -19.05
CA GLN A 183 -0.13 19.04 -18.75
C GLN A 183 -0.19 19.31 -17.25
N TYR A 184 -1.01 18.56 -16.51
CA TYR A 184 -1.11 18.67 -15.06
C TYR A 184 0.22 18.36 -14.37
N LEU A 185 0.86 17.25 -14.76
CA LEU A 185 2.11 16.81 -14.17
C LEU A 185 3.27 17.72 -14.51
N PHE A 186 3.32 18.24 -15.73
CA PHE A 186 4.33 19.20 -16.15
C PHE A 186 4.31 20.41 -15.22
N VAL A 187 3.13 21.00 -14.98
CA VAL A 187 2.96 22.14 -14.07
C VAL A 187 3.38 21.78 -12.65
N GLN A 188 2.96 20.62 -12.15
CA GLN A 188 3.31 20.19 -10.80
C GLN A 188 4.80 19.94 -10.60
N ASN A 189 5.52 19.48 -11.63
CA ASN A 189 6.93 19.09 -11.55
C ASN A 189 7.91 20.19 -12.00
N GLN A 190 7.43 21.40 -12.33
CA GLN A 190 8.30 22.55 -12.60
C GLN A 190 9.06 23.02 -11.35
N SER A 191 8.42 22.97 -10.18
CA SER A 191 9.04 23.45 -8.95
C SER A 191 9.87 22.35 -8.28
N VAL A 192 11.15 22.62 -8.12
CA VAL A 192 12.09 21.81 -7.36
C VAL A 192 11.84 21.93 -5.85
N LEU A 193 12.22 20.91 -5.08
CA LEU A 193 12.24 20.99 -3.62
C LEU A 193 13.50 21.75 -3.19
N SER A 194 13.50 22.32 -1.98
CA SER A 194 14.76 22.78 -1.40
C SER A 194 15.70 21.60 -1.22
N GLN A 195 17.00 21.85 -1.35
CA GLN A 195 18.03 20.81 -1.27
C GLN A 195 17.94 20.05 0.07
N ASP A 196 17.86 20.76 1.19
CA ASP A 196 17.71 20.18 2.52
C ASP A 196 16.48 19.26 2.64
N LYS A 197 15.37 19.59 1.96
CA LYS A 197 14.13 18.81 2.04
C LYS A 197 14.25 17.50 1.28
N ILE A 198 14.87 17.50 0.10
CA ILE A 198 15.08 16.26 -0.66
C ILE A 198 16.16 15.39 0.02
N GLU A 199 17.24 15.98 0.50
CA GLU A 199 18.28 15.27 1.23
C GLU A 199 17.77 14.64 2.52
N SER A 200 16.93 15.36 3.28
CA SER A 200 16.28 14.82 4.48
C SER A 200 15.40 13.61 4.16
N LYS A 201 14.55 13.70 3.13
CA LYS A 201 13.69 12.59 2.69
C LYS A 201 14.49 11.37 2.21
N VAL A 202 15.53 11.59 1.42
CA VAL A 202 16.39 10.51 0.91
C VAL A 202 17.23 9.90 2.03
N GLY A 203 17.69 10.72 3.00
CA GLY A 203 18.37 10.27 4.20
C GLY A 203 17.48 9.41 5.10
N GLU A 204 16.21 9.79 5.27
CA GLU A 204 15.22 9.00 5.99
C GLU A 204 14.97 7.66 5.30
N LEU A 205 14.79 7.65 3.97
CA LEU A 205 14.69 6.42 3.19
C LEU A 205 15.90 5.53 3.44
N ARG A 206 17.12 6.07 3.29
CA ARG A 206 18.36 5.31 3.49
C ARG A 206 18.42 4.68 4.88
N ARG A 207 18.04 5.42 5.92
CA ARG A 207 17.99 4.91 7.29
C ARG A 207 17.06 3.70 7.41
N VAL A 208 15.85 3.79 6.86
CA VAL A 208 14.86 2.68 6.91
C VAL A 208 15.35 1.47 6.11
N LEU A 209 15.94 1.69 4.93
CA LEU A 209 16.45 0.59 4.11
C LEU A 209 17.66 -0.12 4.74
N LEU A 210 18.52 0.62 5.44
CA LEU A 210 19.63 0.04 6.19
C LEU A 210 19.13 -0.77 7.39
N ASP A 211 18.10 -0.30 8.09
CA ASP A 211 17.48 -1.08 9.17
C ASP A 211 16.93 -2.42 8.67
N LEU A 212 16.21 -2.42 7.54
CA LEU A 212 15.74 -3.64 6.89
C LEU A 212 16.89 -4.61 6.56
N ARG A 213 17.99 -4.09 5.99
CA ARG A 213 19.19 -4.89 5.67
C ARG A 213 19.86 -5.48 6.91
N VAL A 214 20.02 -4.69 7.97
CA VAL A 214 20.60 -5.14 9.24
C VAL A 214 19.74 -6.26 9.86
N ARG A 215 18.43 -6.19 9.70
CA ARG A 215 17.48 -7.22 10.15
C ARG A 215 17.37 -8.42 9.20
N GLY A 216 18.17 -8.46 8.13
CA GLY A 216 18.32 -9.62 7.25
C GLY A 216 17.52 -9.59 5.94
N ALA A 217 16.79 -8.52 5.66
CA ALA A 217 16.09 -8.37 4.38
C ALA A 217 17.05 -7.86 3.28
N GLU A 218 17.03 -8.49 2.11
CA GLU A 218 17.64 -7.93 0.91
C GLU A 218 16.74 -6.81 0.36
N VAL A 219 17.34 -5.68 0.00
CA VAL A 219 16.59 -4.51 -0.50
C VAL A 219 16.95 -4.24 -1.96
N VAL A 220 15.90 -4.18 -2.79
CA VAL A 220 15.97 -3.87 -4.23
C VAL A 220 15.18 -2.59 -4.51
N LEU A 221 15.84 -1.60 -5.09
CA LEU A 221 15.20 -0.35 -5.48
C LEU A 221 14.50 -0.52 -6.84
N VAL A 222 13.27 -0.04 -6.96
CA VAL A 222 12.45 -0.15 -8.17
C VAL A 222 12.15 1.24 -8.70
N GLU A 223 12.55 1.47 -9.94
CA GLU A 223 12.17 2.65 -10.70
C GLU A 223 11.18 2.26 -11.80
N PHE A 224 9.93 2.69 -11.62
CA PHE A 224 8.88 2.56 -12.62
C PHE A 224 9.12 3.51 -13.79
N PRO A 225 8.72 3.13 -15.01
CA PRO A 225 8.81 4.00 -16.17
C PRO A 225 7.89 5.21 -16.03
N PHE A 226 8.42 6.39 -16.35
CA PHE A 226 7.68 7.64 -16.53
C PHE A 226 7.84 8.14 -17.95
N SER A 227 6.88 8.96 -18.41
CA SER A 227 6.97 9.53 -19.76
C SER A 227 8.23 10.40 -19.91
N PRO A 228 8.76 10.57 -21.13
CA PRO A 228 9.92 11.43 -21.36
C PRO A 228 9.74 12.85 -20.82
N GLU A 229 8.54 13.40 -20.89
CA GLU A 229 8.20 14.73 -20.37
C GLU A 229 8.30 14.80 -18.84
N VAL A 230 7.80 13.79 -18.14
CA VAL A 230 7.90 13.71 -16.68
C VAL A 230 9.35 13.47 -16.25
N ARG A 231 10.06 12.56 -16.94
CA ARG A 231 11.49 12.33 -16.70
C ARG A 231 12.31 13.60 -16.95
N GLY A 232 11.96 14.41 -17.94
CA GLY A 232 12.62 15.66 -18.25
C GLY A 232 12.31 16.80 -17.27
N ALA A 233 11.32 16.65 -16.40
CA ALA A 233 10.89 17.71 -15.52
C ALA A 233 11.93 18.02 -14.41
N PRO A 234 12.12 19.30 -14.02
CA PRO A 234 13.14 19.70 -13.04
C PRO A 234 13.06 18.94 -11.71
N ARG A 235 11.86 18.74 -11.16
CA ARG A 235 11.70 18.04 -9.87
C ARG A 235 12.16 16.58 -9.94
N TYR A 236 11.82 15.88 -11.01
CA TYR A 236 12.23 14.48 -11.17
C TYR A 236 13.75 14.39 -11.32
N GLN A 237 14.34 15.23 -12.17
CA GLN A 237 15.80 15.27 -12.36
C GLN A 237 16.55 15.54 -11.06
N GLN A 238 16.09 16.51 -10.25
CA GLN A 238 16.66 16.78 -8.93
C GLN A 238 16.54 15.56 -8.00
N SER A 239 15.34 14.99 -7.88
CA SER A 239 15.09 13.85 -6.99
C SER A 239 15.92 12.63 -7.39
N PHE A 240 16.02 12.37 -8.70
CA PHE A 240 16.77 11.24 -9.24
C PHE A 240 18.28 11.42 -9.12
N ALA A 241 18.79 12.65 -9.25
CA ALA A 241 20.21 12.95 -9.02
C ALA A 241 20.61 12.65 -7.57
N VAL A 242 19.82 13.12 -6.59
CA VAL A 242 20.08 12.86 -5.16
C VAL A 242 19.93 11.37 -4.85
N LEU A 243 18.92 10.70 -5.40
CA LEU A 243 18.73 9.25 -5.26
C LEU A 243 19.94 8.46 -5.76
N ASN A 244 20.46 8.75 -6.95
CA ASN A 244 21.62 8.04 -7.49
C ASN A 244 22.91 8.31 -6.70
N ALA A 245 23.07 9.52 -6.17
CA ALA A 245 24.21 9.84 -5.32
C ALA A 245 24.18 9.05 -3.99
N VAL A 246 22.99 8.85 -3.42
CA VAL A 246 22.83 8.14 -2.14
C VAL A 246 22.76 6.62 -2.32
N PHE A 247 22.24 6.15 -3.44
CA PHE A 247 22.02 4.73 -3.73
C PHE A 247 22.71 4.29 -5.04
N PRO A 248 24.05 4.36 -5.12
CA PRO A 248 24.77 3.98 -6.33
C PRO A 248 24.56 2.50 -6.67
N SER A 249 24.44 2.17 -7.96
CA SER A 249 24.18 0.80 -8.42
C SER A 249 25.31 -0.19 -8.10
N ALA A 250 26.49 0.28 -7.71
CA ALA A 250 27.57 -0.55 -7.21
C ALA A 250 27.29 -1.15 -5.81
N GLU A 251 26.44 -0.51 -5.01
CA GLU A 251 26.13 -0.90 -3.62
C GLU A 251 24.66 -1.30 -3.41
N TRP A 252 23.79 -0.86 -4.32
CA TRP A 252 22.35 -1.08 -4.25
C TRP A 252 21.87 -1.84 -5.47
N ALA A 253 21.06 -2.87 -5.24
CA ALA A 253 20.37 -3.57 -6.30
C ALA A 253 19.24 -2.70 -6.85
N TRP A 254 19.09 -2.68 -8.18
CA TRP A 254 18.07 -1.91 -8.87
C TRP A 254 17.32 -2.77 -9.88
N VAL A 255 16.02 -2.57 -9.96
CA VAL A 255 15.21 -2.86 -11.15
C VAL A 255 14.78 -1.53 -11.75
N ARG A 256 15.29 -1.24 -12.94
CA ARG A 256 14.92 -0.05 -13.71
C ARG A 256 14.19 -0.46 -14.96
N SER A 257 13.27 0.39 -15.39
CA SER A 257 12.77 0.34 -16.76
C SER A 257 13.94 0.35 -17.75
N PRO A 258 14.07 -0.63 -18.65
CA PRO A 258 15.01 -0.56 -19.76
C PRO A 258 14.74 0.68 -20.63
N ASP A 259 15.81 1.30 -21.11
CA ASP A 259 15.69 2.37 -22.10
C ASP A 259 15.23 1.80 -23.45
N GLY A 260 14.50 2.60 -24.23
CA GLY A 260 14.03 2.22 -25.57
C GLY A 260 12.75 1.40 -25.62
N ILE A 261 12.14 1.07 -24.47
CA ILE A 261 10.79 0.50 -24.43
C ILE A 261 9.76 1.62 -24.46
N ASP A 262 8.80 1.51 -25.40
CA ASP A 262 7.65 2.42 -25.48
C ASP A 262 6.57 2.00 -24.48
N TRP A 263 6.70 2.50 -23.25
CA TRP A 263 5.73 2.26 -22.19
C TRP A 263 4.47 3.08 -22.40
N GLN A 264 3.35 2.39 -22.59
CA GLN A 264 2.06 3.04 -22.73
C GLN A 264 1.55 3.48 -21.36
N MET A 265 1.11 4.74 -21.28
CA MET A 265 0.67 5.37 -20.04
C MET A 265 -0.69 6.04 -20.21
N THR A 266 -1.45 6.15 -19.13
CA THR A 266 -2.75 6.84 -19.13
C THR A 266 -2.62 8.34 -18.93
N ASP A 267 -1.60 8.79 -18.20
CA ASP A 267 -1.42 10.19 -17.79
C ASP A 267 0.05 10.64 -17.75
N GLY A 268 0.99 9.78 -18.17
CA GLY A 268 2.44 10.04 -18.13
C GLY A 268 3.15 9.54 -16.87
N LEU A 269 2.41 9.05 -15.87
CA LEU A 269 2.96 8.33 -14.71
C LEU A 269 2.53 6.88 -14.70
N HIS A 270 1.24 6.66 -14.89
CA HIS A 270 0.66 5.35 -14.68
C HIS A 270 0.58 4.55 -15.97
N LEU A 271 1.11 3.33 -15.92
CA LEU A 271 1.06 2.39 -17.02
C LEU A 271 -0.39 2.00 -17.36
N THR A 272 -0.66 1.79 -18.66
CA THR A 272 -1.85 1.04 -19.10
C THR A 272 -1.74 -0.42 -18.68
N THR A 273 -2.84 -1.16 -18.71
CA THR A 273 -2.84 -2.57 -18.31
C THR A 273 -1.78 -3.41 -19.06
N PRO A 274 -1.62 -3.33 -20.40
CA PRO A 274 -0.57 -4.09 -21.11
C PRO A 274 0.85 -3.76 -20.63
N SER A 275 1.18 -2.47 -20.49
CA SER A 275 2.50 -2.07 -20.00
C SER A 275 2.73 -2.43 -18.53
N ALA A 276 1.71 -2.39 -17.69
CA ALA A 276 1.78 -2.84 -16.31
C ALA A 276 2.05 -4.36 -16.23
N VAL A 277 1.43 -5.15 -17.11
CA VAL A 277 1.72 -6.60 -17.24
C VAL A 277 3.20 -6.81 -17.60
N ASP A 278 3.74 -6.07 -18.56
CA ASP A 278 5.14 -6.22 -18.98
C ASP A 278 6.13 -5.82 -17.86
N PHE A 279 5.84 -4.74 -17.13
CA PHE A 279 6.66 -4.36 -15.98
C PHE A 279 6.55 -5.37 -14.82
N ALA A 280 5.37 -5.92 -14.57
CA ALA A 280 5.19 -6.98 -13.58
C ALA A 280 6.01 -8.25 -13.93
N ARG A 281 6.10 -8.60 -15.22
CA ARG A 281 6.97 -9.70 -15.69
C ARG A 281 8.44 -9.41 -15.45
N LEU A 282 8.89 -8.17 -15.63
CA LEU A 282 10.26 -7.76 -15.32
C LEU A 282 10.59 -8.00 -13.84
N LEU A 283 9.71 -7.57 -12.92
CA LEU A 283 9.88 -7.79 -11.49
C LEU A 283 9.90 -9.28 -11.13
N LYS A 284 8.99 -10.06 -11.74
CA LYS A 284 8.94 -11.51 -11.57
C LYS A 284 10.21 -12.22 -12.01
N LEU A 285 10.78 -11.82 -13.15
CA LEU A 285 12.05 -12.35 -13.64
C LEU A 285 13.21 -11.97 -12.71
N ASP A 286 13.22 -10.75 -12.16
CA ASP A 286 14.22 -10.35 -11.18
C ASP A 286 14.13 -11.18 -9.90
N LEU A 287 12.94 -11.34 -9.33
CA LEU A 287 12.71 -12.12 -8.12
C LEU A 287 13.20 -13.57 -8.28
N ARG A 288 12.82 -14.22 -9.39
CA ARG A 288 13.24 -15.61 -9.66
C ARG A 288 14.75 -15.76 -9.77
N ARG A 289 15.48 -14.74 -10.23
CA ARG A 289 16.95 -14.79 -10.28
C ARG A 289 17.60 -14.68 -8.91
N ARG A 290 16.89 -14.12 -7.91
CA ARG A 290 17.42 -13.91 -6.55
C ARG A 290 17.05 -15.03 -5.59
N LEU A 291 15.93 -15.72 -5.83
CA LEU A 291 15.49 -16.84 -5.01
C LEU A 291 16.11 -18.19 -5.42
N ASN A 292 16.67 -18.29 -6.62
CA ASN A 292 17.45 -19.44 -7.08
C ASN A 292 18.94 -19.26 -6.76
#